data_AF-A0A3E2YMC8-F1
#
_entry.id   AF-A0A3E2YMC8-F1
#
_cell.length_a   1.000
_cell.length_b   1.000
_cell.length_c   1.000
_cell.angle_alpha   90.00
_cell.angle_beta   90.00
_cell.angle_gamma   90.00
#
_symmetry.space_group_name_H-M   'P 1'
#
loop_
_entity.id
_entity.type
_entity.pdbx_description
1 polymer ?
#
loop_
_entity_poly.entity_id
_entity_poly.type
_entity_poly.pdbx_seq_one_letter_code
_entity_poly.pdbx_strand_id
1 'polypeptide(L)'
;MLLRKILAALAVAATAVLAVGSPAAAGPTPAVAKSAAANPVIVVGGLSGVAVAYEPLAARLRADGYRVSIYQLPNLGLGDITDSARAFSAYVDQVRAATAAARVDLVAHSEGGLVSRWFVKNLGGAAKVGRYVSLGSPHYGTYVANIVQFLGVGSCLGILACQQMTIGSGFLADLNDGDDTPGDVRWTTVRTLQDELVRPTENAALADGVTNVLVQSWCPLRVVGHLGLVLDGTIYTVIRGALTDSPVRPDCFAL
;
A
#
# COMPACT_ATOMS: atom_id res chain seq x y z
N MET A 1 10.25 -101.04 21.32
CA MET A 1 9.96 -99.88 22.21
C MET A 1 9.06 -98.93 21.43
N LEU A 2 7.73 -99.15 21.47
CA LEU A 2 6.73 -98.40 22.26
C LEU A 2 6.81 -96.86 22.10
N LEU A 3 5.74 -96.07 22.02
CA LEU A 3 4.34 -96.15 21.60
C LEU A 3 3.79 -94.71 21.82
N ARG A 4 3.22 -94.07 20.78
CA ARG A 4 2.12 -93.05 20.76
C ARG A 4 2.14 -91.78 21.67
N LYS A 5 1.75 -90.63 21.07
CA LYS A 5 0.67 -89.64 21.42
C LYS A 5 0.98 -88.27 20.75
N ILE A 6 0.28 -87.77 19.72
CA ILE A 6 -1.07 -87.16 19.54
C ILE A 6 -1.27 -85.79 20.25
N LEU A 7 -1.89 -84.85 19.49
CA LEU A 7 -2.68 -83.61 19.80
C LEU A 7 -1.97 -82.28 19.47
N ALA A 8 -2.39 -81.54 18.42
CA ALA A 8 -3.58 -80.67 18.27
C ALA A 8 -3.33 -79.27 18.89
N ALA A 9 -3.15 -78.20 18.10
CA ALA A 9 -4.17 -77.34 17.47
C ALA A 9 -4.34 -76.02 18.26
N LEU A 10 -4.17 -74.86 17.59
CA LEU A 10 -5.17 -73.79 17.40
C LEU A 10 -4.48 -72.45 17.04
N ALA A 11 -5.07 -71.77 16.07
CA ALA A 11 -4.72 -70.43 15.60
C ALA A 11 -5.24 -69.33 16.53
N VAL A 12 -4.56 -68.18 16.56
CA VAL A 12 -5.18 -66.86 16.77
C VAL A 12 -4.48 -65.84 15.88
N ALA A 13 -5.23 -65.27 14.94
CA ALA A 13 -4.83 -64.10 14.17
C ALA A 13 -5.00 -62.84 15.04
N ALA A 14 -3.96 -62.02 15.14
CA ALA A 14 -4.03 -60.72 15.82
C ALA A 14 -4.22 -59.61 14.77
N THR A 15 -5.40 -58.99 14.78
CA THR A 15 -5.71 -57.77 14.04
C THR A 15 -5.10 -56.56 14.75
N ALA A 16 -4.19 -55.85 14.10
CA ALA A 16 -3.66 -54.57 14.58
C ALA A 16 -4.65 -53.44 14.24
N VAL A 17 -5.16 -52.76 15.27
CA VAL A 17 -5.96 -51.54 15.13
C VAL A 17 -5.01 -50.35 15.00
N LEU A 18 -5.03 -49.67 13.84
CA LEU A 18 -4.35 -48.39 13.66
C LEU A 18 -5.23 -47.28 14.26
N ALA A 19 -4.77 -46.68 15.36
CA ALA A 19 -5.36 -45.45 15.89
C ALA A 19 -4.95 -44.27 15.00
N VAL A 20 -5.93 -43.69 14.29
CA VAL A 20 -5.74 -42.43 13.56
C VAL A 20 -5.86 -41.29 14.57
N GLY A 21 -4.75 -40.66 14.90
CA GLY A 21 -4.74 -39.43 15.69
C GLY A 21 -5.34 -38.28 14.89
N SER A 22 -6.35 -37.60 15.45
CA SER A 22 -6.88 -36.34 14.90
C SER A 22 -5.78 -35.27 14.86
N PRO A 23 -5.64 -34.48 13.78
CA PRO A 23 -4.71 -33.37 13.79
C PRO A 23 -5.27 -32.29 14.71
N ALA A 24 -4.50 -31.97 15.76
CA ALA A 24 -4.76 -30.78 16.56
C ALA A 24 -4.76 -29.56 15.64
N ALA A 25 -5.83 -28.76 15.71
CA ALA A 25 -5.94 -27.51 14.96
C ALA A 25 -4.73 -26.62 15.31
N ALA A 26 -3.83 -26.45 14.35
CA ALA A 26 -2.73 -25.50 14.47
C ALA A 26 -3.32 -24.10 14.65
N GLY A 27 -3.02 -23.45 15.78
CA GLY A 27 -3.36 -22.05 15.99
C GLY A 27 -2.74 -21.17 14.90
N PRO A 28 -3.31 -20.00 14.60
CA PRO A 28 -2.79 -19.11 13.57
C PRO A 28 -1.32 -18.76 13.85
N THR A 29 -0.48 -18.85 12.83
CA THR A 29 0.93 -18.45 12.89
C THR A 29 1.07 -17.00 13.39
N PRO A 30 2.16 -16.64 14.11
CA PRO A 30 2.33 -15.31 14.72
C PRO A 30 2.14 -14.11 13.76
N ALA A 31 2.48 -14.28 12.47
CA ALA A 31 2.26 -13.27 11.43
C ALA A 31 0.77 -12.99 11.17
N VAL A 32 -0.08 -14.02 11.18
CA VAL A 32 -1.54 -13.92 10.96
C VAL A 32 -2.21 -13.23 12.14
N ALA A 33 -1.78 -13.54 13.37
CA ALA A 33 -2.27 -12.89 14.59
C ALA A 33 -1.90 -11.39 14.67
N LYS A 34 -0.72 -10.99 14.18
CA LYS A 34 -0.32 -9.57 14.09
C LYS A 34 -1.15 -8.80 13.05
N SER A 35 -1.61 -9.46 11.98
CA SER A 35 -2.39 -8.83 10.90
C SER A 35 -3.86 -8.54 11.28
N ALA A 36 -4.46 -9.34 12.17
CA ALA A 36 -5.83 -9.10 12.64
C ALA A 36 -5.95 -7.82 13.51
N ALA A 37 -4.85 -7.41 14.15
CA ALA A 37 -4.74 -6.16 14.91
C ALA A 37 -4.27 -4.96 14.06
N ALA A 38 -3.91 -5.17 12.79
CA ALA A 38 -3.46 -4.09 11.92
C ALA A 38 -4.63 -3.23 11.41
N ASN A 39 -4.35 -1.94 11.20
CA ASN A 39 -5.29 -1.04 10.53
C ASN A 39 -5.60 -1.59 9.13
N PRO A 40 -6.85 -1.51 8.65
CA PRO A 40 -7.14 -1.78 7.25
C PRO A 40 -6.34 -0.83 6.35
N VAL A 41 -5.83 -1.36 5.25
CA VAL A 41 -5.03 -0.62 4.28
C VAL A 41 -5.91 -0.19 3.12
N ILE A 42 -5.85 1.09 2.77
CA ILE A 42 -6.49 1.61 1.57
C ILE A 42 -5.39 1.94 0.56
N VAL A 43 -5.42 1.23 -0.58
CA VAL A 43 -4.57 1.56 -1.73
C VAL A 43 -5.27 2.65 -2.55
N VAL A 44 -4.67 3.82 -2.65
CA VAL A 44 -5.27 5.00 -3.28
C VAL A 44 -4.66 5.20 -4.65
N GLY A 45 -5.46 5.09 -5.70
CA GLY A 45 -5.01 5.29 -7.06
C GLY A 45 -4.69 6.76 -7.39
N GLY A 46 -3.90 6.97 -8.42
CA GLY A 46 -3.60 8.29 -8.99
C GLY A 46 -4.38 8.60 -10.27
N LEU A 47 -3.98 9.69 -10.92
CA LEU A 47 -4.51 10.19 -12.18
C LEU A 47 -4.65 9.07 -13.23
N SER A 48 -5.84 8.94 -13.81
CA SER A 48 -6.21 7.90 -14.78
C SER A 48 -6.05 6.45 -14.30
N GLY A 49 -5.77 6.23 -13.02
CA GLY A 49 -5.58 4.92 -12.42
C GLY A 49 -6.90 4.22 -12.13
N VAL A 50 -7.18 3.13 -12.86
CA VAL A 50 -8.31 2.24 -12.57
C VAL A 50 -7.97 1.23 -11.48
N ALA A 51 -8.96 0.80 -10.70
CA ALA A 51 -8.75 -0.07 -9.54
C ALA A 51 -7.94 -1.34 -9.85
N VAL A 52 -8.17 -1.97 -11.01
CA VAL A 52 -7.49 -3.22 -11.42
C VAL A 52 -5.97 -3.05 -11.57
N ALA A 53 -5.47 -1.85 -11.87
CA ALA A 53 -4.03 -1.58 -11.97
C ALA A 53 -3.31 -1.74 -10.62
N TYR A 54 -4.05 -1.60 -9.52
CA TYR A 54 -3.52 -1.70 -8.15
C TYR A 54 -3.75 -3.08 -7.52
N GLU A 55 -4.43 -3.99 -8.23
CA GLU A 55 -4.74 -5.32 -7.71
C GLU A 55 -3.48 -6.15 -7.41
N PRO A 56 -2.39 -6.11 -8.19
CA PRO A 56 -1.17 -6.83 -7.82
C PRO A 56 -0.61 -6.40 -6.45
N LEU A 57 -0.61 -5.09 -6.17
CA LEU A 57 -0.19 -4.56 -4.87
C LEU A 57 -1.15 -4.99 -3.76
N ALA A 58 -2.47 -4.84 -3.99
CA ALA A 58 -3.48 -5.21 -3.02
C ALA A 58 -3.46 -6.71 -2.71
N ALA A 59 -3.27 -7.56 -3.72
CA ALA A 59 -3.16 -9.01 -3.56
C ALA A 59 -1.95 -9.40 -2.71
N ARG A 60 -0.78 -8.77 -2.93
CA ARG A 60 0.40 -8.98 -2.08
C ARG A 60 0.13 -8.58 -0.63
N LEU A 61 -0.46 -7.41 -0.40
CA LEU A 61 -0.87 -6.97 0.95
C LEU A 61 -1.89 -7.93 1.60
N ARG A 62 -2.88 -8.44 0.86
CA ARG A 62 -3.83 -9.44 1.39
C ARG A 62 -3.15 -10.76 1.70
N ALA A 63 -2.18 -11.19 0.89
CA ALA A 63 -1.37 -12.39 1.16
C ALA A 63 -0.55 -12.26 2.45
N ASP A 64 -0.14 -11.03 2.79
CA ASP A 64 0.52 -10.68 4.06
C ASP A 64 -0.47 -10.49 5.23
N GLY A 65 -1.76 -10.75 5.01
CA GLY A 65 -2.80 -10.75 6.04
C GLY A 65 -3.53 -9.42 6.26
N TYR A 66 -3.21 -8.37 5.49
CA TYR A 66 -3.90 -7.08 5.63
C TYR A 66 -5.34 -7.16 5.10
N ARG A 67 -6.25 -6.45 5.76
CA ARG A 67 -7.56 -6.11 5.18
C ARG A 67 -7.35 -4.95 4.20
N VAL A 68 -7.51 -5.19 2.90
CA VAL A 68 -7.15 -4.21 1.86
C VAL A 68 -8.32 -3.85 0.97
N SER A 69 -8.54 -2.55 0.78
CA SER A 69 -9.40 -2.01 -0.27
C SER A 69 -8.61 -1.14 -1.25
N ILE A 70 -9.14 -1.00 -2.46
CA ILE A 70 -8.59 -0.12 -3.49
C ILE A 70 -9.58 1.01 -3.69
N TYR A 71 -9.10 2.25 -3.58
CA TYR A 71 -9.86 3.45 -3.86
C TYR A 71 -9.44 4.05 -5.20
N GLN A 72 -10.34 3.97 -6.17
CA GLN A 72 -10.21 4.68 -7.45
C GLN A 72 -10.75 6.10 -7.28
N LEU A 73 -9.97 7.10 -7.71
CA LEU A 73 -10.38 8.49 -7.60
C LEU A 73 -11.65 8.77 -8.45
N PRO A 74 -12.56 9.64 -7.97
CA PRO A 74 -13.68 10.12 -8.78
C PRO A 74 -13.20 10.71 -10.10
N ASN A 75 -13.98 10.49 -11.17
CA ASN A 75 -13.64 10.96 -12.52
C ASN A 75 -12.20 10.61 -12.97
N LEU A 76 -11.68 9.48 -12.49
CA LEU A 76 -10.31 9.03 -12.75
C LEU A 76 -9.24 10.07 -12.39
N GLY A 77 -9.48 10.92 -11.39
CA GLY A 77 -8.53 11.97 -10.97
C GLY A 77 -8.46 13.17 -11.91
N LEU A 78 -9.38 13.33 -12.87
CA LEU A 78 -9.35 14.49 -13.77
C LEU A 78 -9.98 15.77 -13.15
N GLY A 79 -10.70 15.61 -12.04
CA GLY A 79 -11.43 16.68 -11.35
C GLY A 79 -10.57 17.51 -10.41
N ASP A 80 -11.23 18.23 -9.50
CA ASP A 80 -10.54 18.96 -8.43
C ASP A 80 -10.03 18.00 -7.33
N ILE A 81 -8.79 18.18 -6.90
CA ILE A 81 -8.13 17.31 -5.90
C ILE A 81 -8.77 17.49 -4.51
N THR A 82 -9.26 18.69 -4.16
CA THR A 82 -9.93 18.94 -2.88
C THR A 82 -11.32 18.28 -2.83
N ASP A 83 -12.05 18.25 -3.94
CA ASP A 83 -13.29 17.48 -4.09
C ASP A 83 -13.03 15.98 -3.97
N SER A 84 -11.99 15.50 -4.64
CA SER A 84 -11.56 14.09 -4.54
C SER A 84 -11.18 13.74 -3.10
N ALA A 85 -10.54 14.64 -2.37
CA ALA A 85 -10.20 14.45 -0.95
C ALA A 85 -11.43 14.44 -0.04
N ARG A 86 -12.48 15.24 -0.33
CA ARG A 86 -13.76 15.17 0.38
C ARG A 86 -14.45 13.82 0.15
N ALA A 87 -14.49 13.33 -1.08
CA ALA A 87 -15.02 12.01 -1.40
C ALA A 87 -14.20 10.89 -0.71
N PHE A 88 -12.88 11.03 -0.70
CA PHE A 88 -11.98 10.09 -0.01
C PHE A 88 -12.20 10.09 1.50
N SER A 89 -12.39 11.25 2.13
CA SER A 89 -12.72 11.35 3.56
C SER A 89 -13.96 10.53 3.92
N ALA A 90 -15.03 10.64 3.14
CA ALA A 90 -16.25 9.85 3.35
C ALA A 90 -15.99 8.35 3.19
N TYR A 91 -15.17 7.96 2.21
CA TYR A 91 -14.78 6.57 2.02
C TYR A 91 -13.95 6.01 3.18
N VAL A 92 -13.01 6.78 3.72
CA VAL A 92 -12.23 6.39 4.92
C VAL A 92 -13.17 6.13 6.09
N ASP A 93 -14.18 6.97 6.30
CA ASP A 93 -15.17 6.75 7.37
C ASP A 93 -16.01 5.49 7.15
N GLN A 94 -16.37 5.17 5.89
CA GLN A 94 -17.05 3.92 5.56
C GLN A 94 -16.17 2.70 5.85
N VAL A 95 -14.89 2.73 5.47
CA VAL A 95 -13.95 1.64 5.75
C VAL A 95 -13.80 1.44 7.26
N ARG A 96 -13.62 2.52 8.03
CA ARG A 96 -13.51 2.46 9.50
C ARG A 96 -14.77 1.87 10.13
N ALA A 97 -15.95 2.31 9.69
CA ALA A 97 -17.23 1.77 10.17
C ALA A 97 -17.39 0.27 9.85
N ALA A 98 -17.09 -0.14 8.62
CA ALA A 98 -17.23 -1.53 8.18
C ALA A 98 -16.24 -2.49 8.86
N THR A 99 -15.07 -1.98 9.26
CA THR A 99 -13.98 -2.78 9.84
C THR A 99 -13.86 -2.65 11.36
N ALA A 100 -14.66 -1.77 11.97
CA ALA A 100 -14.56 -1.30 13.35
C ALA A 100 -13.17 -0.74 13.73
N ALA A 101 -12.36 -0.36 12.75
CA ALA A 101 -11.00 0.13 12.98
C ALA A 101 -11.00 1.61 13.38
N ALA A 102 -10.23 1.96 14.41
CA ALA A 102 -10.07 3.34 14.84
C ALA A 102 -9.31 4.20 13.81
N ARG A 103 -8.37 3.59 13.07
CA ARG A 103 -7.57 4.25 12.03
C ARG A 103 -7.43 3.34 10.80
N VAL A 104 -7.05 3.93 9.67
CA VAL A 104 -6.65 3.23 8.44
C VAL A 104 -5.18 3.52 8.15
N ASP A 105 -4.53 2.66 7.37
CA ASP A 105 -3.21 2.93 6.79
C ASP A 105 -3.37 3.17 5.28
N LEU A 106 -2.62 4.12 4.73
CA LEU A 106 -2.75 4.56 3.35
C LEU A 106 -1.51 4.19 2.55
N VAL A 107 -1.72 3.58 1.38
CA VAL A 107 -0.68 3.38 0.35
C VAL A 107 -1.16 4.07 -0.91
N ALA A 108 -0.63 5.26 -1.17
CA ALA A 108 -1.15 6.17 -2.18
C ALA A 108 -0.15 6.37 -3.31
N HIS A 109 -0.63 6.31 -4.55
CA HIS A 109 0.20 6.44 -5.74
C HIS A 109 -0.08 7.77 -6.44
N SER A 110 0.98 8.48 -6.85
CA SER A 110 0.88 9.68 -7.68
C SER A 110 -0.10 10.72 -7.08
N GLU A 111 -1.07 11.22 -7.84
CA GLU A 111 -2.15 12.12 -7.38
C GLU A 111 -2.88 11.62 -6.13
N GLY A 112 -3.07 10.31 -5.98
CA GLY A 112 -3.73 9.72 -4.81
C GLY A 112 -3.04 10.09 -3.50
N GLY A 113 -1.74 10.35 -3.54
CA GLY A 113 -1.00 10.87 -2.40
C GLY A 113 -1.38 12.30 -2.04
N LEU A 114 -1.63 13.18 -3.02
CA LEU A 114 -2.09 14.55 -2.79
C LEU A 114 -3.51 14.56 -2.22
N VAL A 115 -4.41 13.75 -2.78
CA VAL A 115 -5.77 13.53 -2.27
C VAL A 115 -5.72 13.10 -0.79
N SER A 116 -4.88 12.11 -0.51
CA SER A 116 -4.72 11.55 0.83
C SER A 116 -4.09 12.56 1.80
N ARG A 117 -3.07 13.32 1.37
CA ARG A 117 -2.41 14.33 2.22
C ARG A 117 -3.33 15.51 2.50
N TRP A 118 -4.11 15.98 1.52
CA TRP A 118 -5.14 17.00 1.73
C TRP A 118 -6.19 16.53 2.75
N PHE A 119 -6.65 15.28 2.65
CA PHE A 119 -7.56 14.70 3.65
C PHE A 119 -6.96 14.73 5.06
N VAL A 120 -5.69 14.33 5.20
CA VAL A 120 -5.00 14.32 6.50
C VAL A 120 -4.84 15.73 7.07
N LYS A 121 -4.37 16.70 6.26
CA LYS A 121 -4.13 18.09 6.70
C LYS A 121 -5.44 18.85 6.98
N ASN A 122 -6.42 18.77 6.09
CA ASN A 122 -7.51 19.75 6.02
C ASN A 122 -8.89 19.19 6.36
N LEU A 123 -9.06 17.86 6.40
CA LEU A 123 -10.37 17.22 6.56
C LEU A 123 -10.45 16.32 7.81
N GLY A 124 -9.57 16.56 8.80
CA GLY A 124 -9.54 15.81 10.06
C GLY A 124 -8.97 14.39 9.93
N GLY A 125 -8.27 14.08 8.84
CA GLY A 125 -7.70 12.76 8.61
C GLY A 125 -6.54 12.41 9.56
N ALA A 126 -5.88 13.39 10.18
CA ALA A 126 -4.80 13.15 11.15
C ALA A 126 -5.20 12.23 12.32
N ALA A 127 -6.45 12.28 12.77
CA ALA A 127 -6.96 11.39 13.82
C ALA A 127 -7.38 10.00 13.30
N LYS A 128 -7.54 9.85 11.98
CA LYS A 128 -8.11 8.67 11.30
C LYS A 128 -7.06 7.85 10.55
N VAL A 129 -5.84 8.35 10.40
CA VAL A 129 -4.76 7.68 9.67
C VAL A 129 -3.66 7.27 10.65
N GLY A 130 -3.22 6.02 10.57
CA GLY A 130 -2.07 5.53 11.33
C GLY A 130 -0.77 5.76 10.57
N ARG A 131 -0.78 5.42 9.28
CA ARG A 131 0.38 5.50 8.39
C ARG A 131 0.00 6.02 7.03
N TYR A 132 0.90 6.79 6.46
CA TYR A 132 0.81 7.33 5.12
C TYR A 132 2.06 6.91 4.35
N VAL A 133 1.88 6.16 3.27
CA VAL A 133 2.95 5.78 2.35
C VAL A 133 2.58 6.34 0.97
N SER A 134 3.40 7.24 0.44
CA SER A 134 3.23 7.75 -0.93
C SER A 134 4.27 7.18 -1.88
N LEU A 135 3.83 6.88 -3.10
CA LEU A 135 4.62 6.31 -4.17
C LEU A 135 4.63 7.32 -5.34
N GLY A 136 5.75 8.04 -5.49
CA GLY A 136 5.94 9.01 -6.58
C GLY A 136 4.91 10.14 -6.57
N SER A 137 4.37 10.53 -5.42
CA SER A 137 3.36 11.60 -5.37
C SER A 137 3.99 12.97 -5.55
N PRO A 138 3.47 13.85 -6.43
CA PRO A 138 4.06 15.16 -6.70
C PRO A 138 3.73 16.19 -5.59
N HIS A 139 4.24 15.99 -4.37
CA HIS A 139 3.98 16.83 -3.19
C HIS A 139 4.32 18.30 -3.39
N TYR A 140 5.38 18.59 -4.13
CA TYR A 140 5.75 19.93 -4.57
C TYR A 140 5.53 20.15 -6.07
N GLY A 141 4.71 19.30 -6.68
CA GLY A 141 4.29 19.39 -8.08
C GLY A 141 5.25 18.72 -9.06
N THR A 142 4.83 18.71 -10.32
CA THR A 142 5.62 18.27 -11.46
C THR A 142 5.51 19.26 -12.63
N TYR A 143 6.38 19.13 -13.62
CA TYR A 143 6.23 19.85 -14.87
C TYR A 143 4.91 19.47 -15.55
N VAL A 144 4.07 20.48 -15.84
CA VAL A 144 2.78 20.31 -16.53
C VAL A 144 2.91 19.51 -17.83
N ALA A 145 4.02 19.71 -18.56
CA ALA A 145 4.31 19.00 -19.81
C ALA A 145 4.31 17.48 -19.64
N ASN A 146 4.79 16.97 -18.50
CA ASN A 146 4.81 15.52 -18.24
C ASN A 146 3.40 14.96 -18.04
N ILE A 147 2.52 15.72 -17.38
CA ILE A 147 1.12 15.33 -17.17
C ILE A 147 0.37 15.36 -18.50
N VAL A 148 0.57 16.43 -19.30
CA VAL A 148 -0.01 16.58 -20.64
C VAL A 148 0.40 15.41 -21.54
N GLN A 149 1.70 15.08 -21.56
CA GLN A 149 2.25 13.93 -22.29
C GLN A 149 1.62 12.62 -21.82
N PHE A 150 1.54 12.40 -20.50
CA PHE A 150 0.97 11.19 -19.91
C PHE A 150 -0.51 11.00 -20.28
N LEU A 151 -1.29 12.08 -20.25
CA LEU A 151 -2.70 12.06 -20.61
C LEU A 151 -2.94 12.01 -22.13
N GLY A 152 -1.90 12.19 -22.95
CA GLY A 152 -2.04 12.25 -24.41
C GLY A 152 -2.86 13.46 -24.89
N VAL A 153 -2.88 14.54 -24.12
CA VAL A 153 -3.63 15.78 -24.44
C VAL A 153 -2.69 16.89 -24.90
N GLY A 154 -3.23 17.97 -25.47
CA GLY A 154 -2.42 19.13 -25.89
C GLY A 154 -2.20 20.18 -24.80
N SER A 155 -3.04 20.19 -23.76
CA SER A 155 -2.95 21.12 -22.63
C SER A 155 -3.78 20.62 -21.45
N CYS A 156 -3.64 21.26 -20.29
CA CYS A 156 -4.46 20.97 -19.11
C CYS A 156 -5.72 21.83 -19.00
N LEU A 157 -6.15 22.45 -20.11
CA LEU A 157 -7.40 23.19 -20.14
C LEU A 157 -8.57 22.22 -19.87
N GLY A 158 -9.34 22.50 -18.82
CA GLY A 158 -10.46 21.65 -18.39
C GLY A 158 -10.08 20.45 -17.52
N ILE A 159 -8.80 20.27 -17.16
CA ILE A 159 -8.33 19.18 -16.28
C ILE A 159 -7.74 19.80 -15.02
N LEU A 160 -8.57 19.95 -13.98
CA LEU A 160 -8.21 20.71 -12.78
C LEU A 160 -7.05 20.06 -12.01
N ALA A 161 -7.06 18.73 -11.83
CA ALA A 161 -5.96 18.02 -11.17
C ALA A 161 -4.61 18.25 -11.85
N CYS A 162 -4.57 18.33 -13.18
CA CYS A 162 -3.31 18.65 -13.86
C CYS A 162 -2.80 20.07 -13.50
N GLN A 163 -3.69 21.05 -13.49
CA GLN A 163 -3.34 22.43 -13.09
C GLN A 163 -2.89 22.46 -11.62
N GLN A 164 -3.56 21.70 -10.75
CA GLN A 164 -3.25 21.61 -9.33
C GLN A 164 -1.93 20.85 -9.07
N MET A 165 -1.57 19.85 -9.86
CA MET A 165 -0.28 19.15 -9.75
C MET A 165 0.91 19.89 -10.37
N THR A 166 0.67 21.02 -11.04
CA THR A 166 1.75 21.81 -11.64
C THR A 166 2.55 22.53 -10.55
N ILE A 167 3.89 22.49 -10.65
CA ILE A 167 4.79 23.23 -9.73
C ILE A 167 4.34 24.69 -9.58
N GLY A 168 4.18 25.15 -8.35
CA GLY A 168 3.78 26.53 -8.04
C GLY A 168 2.27 26.80 -8.18
N SER A 169 1.44 25.77 -8.33
CA SER A 169 -0.02 25.95 -8.30
C SER A 169 -0.50 26.46 -6.93
N GLY A 170 -1.63 27.17 -6.91
CA GLY A 170 -2.25 27.63 -5.66
C GLY A 170 -2.64 26.46 -4.74
N PHE A 171 -3.12 25.35 -5.30
CA PHE A 171 -3.41 24.15 -4.53
C PHE A 171 -2.18 23.61 -3.77
N LEU A 172 -1.02 23.55 -4.43
CA LEU A 172 0.20 23.08 -3.77
C LEU A 172 0.75 24.11 -2.79
N ALA A 173 0.58 25.40 -3.06
CA ALA A 173 0.91 26.44 -2.09
C ALA A 173 0.10 26.25 -0.80
N ASP A 174 -1.21 26.06 -0.92
CA ASP A 174 -2.09 25.83 0.24
C ASP A 174 -1.78 24.50 0.94
N LEU A 175 -1.54 23.42 0.17
CA LEU A 175 -1.23 22.10 0.75
C LEU A 175 0.12 22.09 1.47
N ASN A 176 1.11 22.83 0.98
CA ASN A 176 2.46 22.89 1.53
C ASN A 176 2.66 24.01 2.55
N ASP A 177 1.62 24.79 2.87
CA ASP A 177 1.70 25.76 3.95
C ASP A 177 1.74 25.05 5.31
N GLY A 178 2.65 25.48 6.18
CA GLY A 178 2.88 24.87 7.50
C GLY A 178 3.55 23.48 7.45
N ASP A 179 3.21 22.64 8.42
CA ASP A 179 3.78 21.29 8.58
C ASP A 179 3.31 20.34 7.46
N ASP A 180 4.26 19.67 6.82
CA ASP A 180 3.98 18.68 5.78
C ASP A 180 3.26 17.44 6.29
N THR A 181 3.43 17.14 7.59
CA THR A 181 3.21 15.85 8.20
C THR A 181 2.41 15.90 9.50
N PRO A 182 1.22 16.53 9.52
CA PRO A 182 0.56 16.86 10.77
C PRO A 182 0.08 15.63 11.57
N GLY A 183 0.12 15.81 12.89
CA GLY A 183 -0.37 14.85 13.87
C GLY A 183 0.56 13.66 14.07
N ASP A 184 0.05 12.60 14.70
CA ASP A 184 0.83 11.39 15.02
C ASP A 184 0.85 10.38 13.85
N VAL A 185 0.64 10.84 12.62
CA VAL A 185 0.67 9.99 11.42
C VAL A 185 2.13 9.66 11.12
N ARG A 186 2.42 8.40 10.79
CA ARG A 186 3.75 8.01 10.32
C ARG A 186 3.85 8.14 8.80
N TRP A 187 4.75 9.00 8.36
CA TRP A 187 4.88 9.36 6.95
C TRP A 187 6.06 8.66 6.30
N THR A 188 5.84 8.12 5.11
CA THR A 188 6.87 7.59 4.22
C THR A 188 6.59 8.05 2.80
N THR A 189 7.62 8.54 2.13
CA THR A 189 7.57 8.79 0.68
C THR A 189 8.54 7.86 0.00
N VAL A 190 8.18 7.40 -1.19
CA VAL A 190 9.04 6.56 -2.02
C VAL A 190 9.13 7.19 -3.40
N ARG A 191 10.37 7.46 -3.83
CA ARG A 191 10.67 8.05 -5.14
C ARG A 191 11.79 7.29 -5.84
N THR A 192 11.82 7.40 -7.16
CA THR A 192 12.89 6.86 -8.01
C THR A 192 13.50 7.97 -8.85
N LEU A 193 14.78 7.84 -9.22
CA LEU A 193 15.42 8.76 -10.16
C LEU A 193 14.86 8.65 -11.58
N GLN A 194 14.28 7.49 -11.89
CA GLN A 194 13.72 7.16 -13.20
C GLN A 194 12.23 7.48 -13.32
N ASP A 195 11.60 8.08 -12.30
CA ASP A 195 10.25 8.60 -12.42
C ASP A 195 10.21 9.63 -13.56
N GLU A 196 9.47 9.30 -14.61
CA GLU A 196 9.30 10.08 -15.84
C GLU A 196 8.16 11.10 -15.74
N LEU A 197 7.26 10.93 -14.76
CA LEU A 197 6.06 11.76 -14.63
C LEU A 197 6.27 12.86 -13.59
N VAL A 198 6.80 12.53 -12.41
CA VAL A 198 7.07 13.50 -11.35
C VAL A 198 8.51 13.98 -11.43
N ARG A 199 8.68 15.19 -11.97
CA ARG A 199 9.96 15.85 -12.18
C ARG A 199 9.91 17.29 -11.65
N PRO A 200 10.95 17.74 -10.92
CA PRO A 200 12.09 16.97 -10.39
C PRO A 200 11.63 15.89 -9.39
N THR A 201 12.36 14.76 -9.30
CA THR A 201 11.90 13.61 -8.50
C THR A 201 11.95 13.92 -7.00
N GLU A 202 12.77 14.90 -6.61
CA GLU A 202 12.83 15.49 -5.27
C GLU A 202 11.49 16.06 -4.81
N ASN A 203 10.62 16.50 -5.74
CA ASN A 203 9.29 17.00 -5.39
C ASN A 203 8.35 15.94 -4.84
N ALA A 204 8.75 14.66 -4.88
CA ALA A 204 8.04 13.58 -4.21
C ALA A 204 8.50 13.33 -2.76
N ALA A 205 9.50 14.06 -2.27
CA ALA A 205 9.86 14.07 -0.86
C ALA A 205 9.02 15.12 -0.08
N LEU A 206 8.91 14.93 1.23
CA LEU A 206 8.34 15.89 2.19
C LEU A 206 9.45 16.41 3.13
N ALA A 207 9.26 17.56 3.75
CA ALA A 207 10.26 18.22 4.58
C ALA A 207 10.31 17.69 6.03
N ASP A 208 9.16 17.54 6.68
CA ASP A 208 9.05 17.33 8.13
C ASP A 208 8.73 15.87 8.48
N GLY A 209 9.24 15.37 9.62
CA GLY A 209 8.70 14.16 10.29
C GLY A 209 8.61 12.87 9.47
N VAL A 210 9.27 12.80 8.31
CA VAL A 210 9.01 11.79 7.26
C VAL A 210 10.22 10.89 7.01
N THR A 211 9.94 9.64 6.65
CA THR A 211 10.94 8.75 6.04
C THR A 211 10.90 8.92 4.52
N ASN A 212 11.80 9.73 3.96
CA ASN A 212 11.93 9.86 2.51
C ASN A 212 12.85 8.77 1.94
N VAL A 213 12.31 7.92 1.07
CA VAL A 213 13.04 6.80 0.48
C VAL A 213 13.34 7.10 -0.99
N LEU A 214 14.62 7.28 -1.30
CA LEU A 214 15.11 7.22 -2.68
C LEU A 214 15.54 5.78 -2.98
N VAL A 215 14.86 5.10 -3.90
CA VAL A 215 15.14 3.69 -4.19
C VAL A 215 16.60 3.48 -4.60
N GLN A 216 17.15 4.37 -5.41
CA GLN A 216 18.53 4.26 -5.91
C GLN A 216 19.59 4.51 -4.83
N SER A 217 19.25 5.08 -3.66
CA SER A 217 20.22 5.18 -2.55
C SER A 217 20.50 3.83 -1.88
N TRP A 218 19.60 2.85 -2.09
CA TRP A 218 19.73 1.48 -1.58
C TRP A 218 20.05 0.50 -2.69
N CYS A 219 19.37 0.67 -3.82
CA CYS A 219 19.40 -0.23 -4.97
C CYS A 219 19.79 0.57 -6.23
N PRO A 220 21.08 0.93 -6.41
CA PRO A 220 21.52 1.86 -7.45
C PRO A 220 21.24 1.35 -8.88
N LEU A 221 21.13 0.03 -9.06
CA LEU A 221 20.86 -0.61 -10.35
C LEU A 221 19.37 -0.90 -10.59
N ARG A 222 18.49 -0.66 -9.60
CA ARG A 222 17.05 -0.91 -9.76
C ARG A 222 16.43 0.22 -10.56
N VAL A 223 15.82 -0.11 -11.70
CA VAL A 223 15.18 0.83 -12.63
C VAL A 223 13.68 0.69 -12.50
N VAL A 224 13.01 1.73 -11.99
CA VAL A 224 11.57 1.75 -11.76
C VAL A 224 11.03 3.12 -12.19
N GLY A 225 10.21 3.14 -13.25
CA GLY A 225 9.47 4.33 -13.66
C GLY A 225 8.24 4.56 -12.77
N HIS A 226 7.49 5.62 -13.07
CA HIS A 226 6.38 6.09 -12.24
C HIS A 226 5.33 4.99 -11.99
N LEU A 227 4.81 4.39 -13.06
CA LEU A 227 3.83 3.30 -12.95
C LEU A 227 4.41 2.01 -12.34
N GLY A 228 5.73 1.83 -12.42
CA GLY A 228 6.42 0.69 -11.82
C GLY A 228 6.38 0.70 -10.30
N LEU A 229 6.22 1.88 -9.67
CA LEU A 229 6.24 2.03 -8.22
C LEU A 229 5.18 1.17 -7.51
N VAL A 230 4.04 0.89 -8.15
CA VAL A 230 2.97 0.07 -7.56
C VAL A 230 3.11 -1.43 -7.87
N LEU A 231 4.02 -1.81 -8.76
CA LEU A 231 4.19 -3.21 -9.20
C LEU A 231 5.50 -3.83 -8.72
N ASP A 232 6.50 -3.01 -8.45
CA ASP A 232 7.85 -3.43 -8.20
C ASP A 232 8.04 -4.06 -6.81
N GLY A 233 8.69 -5.24 -6.77
CA GLY A 233 8.95 -5.97 -5.53
C GLY A 233 9.82 -5.23 -4.52
N THR A 234 10.84 -4.49 -4.98
CA THR A 234 11.68 -3.67 -4.08
C THR A 234 10.83 -2.60 -3.42
N ILE A 235 9.95 -1.92 -4.16
CA ILE A 235 9.01 -0.93 -3.60
C ILE A 235 8.05 -1.59 -2.62
N TYR A 236 7.56 -2.79 -2.94
CA TYR A 236 6.71 -3.53 -2.02
C TYR A 236 7.39 -3.79 -0.67
N THR A 237 8.69 -4.14 -0.65
CA THR A 237 9.42 -4.32 0.62
C THR A 237 9.47 -3.05 1.47
N VAL A 238 9.55 -1.88 0.83
CA VAL A 238 9.47 -0.57 1.50
C VAL A 238 8.09 -0.35 2.11
N ILE A 239 7.02 -0.60 1.34
CA ILE A 239 5.64 -0.49 1.81
C ILE A 239 5.43 -1.36 3.05
N ARG A 240 5.89 -2.61 3.03
CA ARG A 240 5.78 -3.51 4.19
C ARG A 240 6.55 -3.03 5.41
N GLY A 241 7.76 -2.52 5.22
CA GLY A 241 8.56 -1.94 6.30
C GLY A 241 7.80 -0.79 6.96
N ALA A 242 7.31 0.14 6.15
CA ALA A 242 6.53 1.28 6.60
C ALA A 242 5.26 0.86 7.36
N LEU A 243 4.52 -0.15 6.89
CA LEU A 243 3.29 -0.63 7.53
C LEU A 243 3.50 -1.37 8.87
N THR A 244 4.72 -1.79 9.20
CA THR A 244 4.99 -2.64 10.38
C THR A 244 5.81 -1.98 11.48
N ASP A 245 6.06 -0.66 11.39
CA ASP A 245 7.03 0.09 12.23
C ASP A 245 8.44 -0.50 12.21
N SER A 246 8.75 -1.29 11.18
CA SER A 246 10.08 -1.81 10.96
C SER A 246 10.92 -0.77 10.23
N PRO A 247 12.24 -0.70 10.46
CA PRO A 247 13.12 0.12 9.64
C PRO A 247 12.91 -0.19 8.16
N VAL A 248 12.68 0.84 7.34
CA VAL A 248 12.55 0.69 5.90
C VAL A 248 13.92 0.27 5.34
N ARG A 249 13.97 -0.94 4.77
CA ARG A 249 15.16 -1.52 4.14
C ARG A 249 14.73 -2.17 2.81
N PRO A 250 14.87 -1.46 1.68
CA PRO A 250 14.54 -2.01 0.36
C PRO A 250 15.36 -3.27 0.06
N ASP A 251 14.70 -4.34 -0.40
CA ASP A 251 15.36 -5.52 -0.97
C ASP A 251 15.54 -5.33 -2.48
N CYS A 252 16.78 -5.19 -2.92
CA CYS A 252 17.12 -4.92 -4.32
C CYS A 252 16.82 -6.09 -5.29
N PHE A 253 16.61 -7.30 -4.76
CA PHE A 253 16.35 -8.51 -5.54
C PHE A 253 14.90 -8.99 -5.46
N ALA A 254 14.05 -8.27 -4.72
CA ALA A 254 12.64 -8.59 -4.65
C ALA A 254 11.94 -8.50 -6.02
N LEU A 255 11.09 -9.50 -6.27
CA LEU A 255 10.26 -9.63 -7.47
C LEU A 255 8.85 -9.08 -7.23
#